data_AF-A0A8X6LP85-F1
#
_entry.id   AF-A0A8X6LP85-F1
#
_cell.length_a   1.000
_cell.length_b   1.000
_cell.length_c   1.000
_cell.angle_alpha   90.00
_cell.angle_beta   90.00
_cell.angle_gamma   90.00
#
_symmetry.space_group_name_H-M   'P 1'
#
loop_
_entity.id
_entity.type
_entity.pdbx_description
1 polymer ?
#
loop_
_entity_poly.entity_id
_entity_poly.type
_entity_poly.pdbx_seq_one_letter_code
_entity_poly.pdbx_strand_id
1 'polypeptide(L)'
;MAFLTKGKKEDLRKLAWEMGLSVGEDLRILDIKHLIVNSEKYEEASIKNLFTNIIEERLEKIKNDEQAAEQERKKAEQAEEEERKKAEQAADLERRKAEMDFEL
;
A
#
# COMPACT_ATOMS: atom_id res chain seq x y z
N MET A 1 -27.45 -8.81 6.10
CA MET A 1 -26.93 -7.83 5.09
C MET A 1 -26.14 -6.62 5.63
N ALA A 2 -26.30 -6.18 6.90
CA ALA A 2 -25.61 -4.97 7.39
C ALA A 2 -24.08 -5.03 7.25
N PHE A 3 -23.47 -6.21 7.20
CA PHE A 3 -22.02 -6.34 7.03
C PHE A 3 -21.52 -5.83 5.66
N LEU A 4 -22.36 -5.83 4.61
CA LEU A 4 -22.00 -5.32 3.28
C LEU A 4 -21.83 -3.79 3.24
N THR A 5 -22.14 -3.08 4.33
CA THR A 5 -21.84 -1.64 4.46
C THR A 5 -20.43 -1.35 4.97
N LYS A 6 -19.71 -2.36 5.47
CA LYS A 6 -18.38 -2.19 6.06
C LYS A 6 -17.26 -1.95 5.03
N GLY A 7 -17.47 -2.37 3.78
CA GLY A 7 -16.50 -2.25 2.70
C GLY A 7 -16.82 -1.12 1.71
N LYS A 8 -15.84 -0.81 0.86
CA LYS A 8 -15.94 0.11 -0.27
C LYS A 8 -16.61 -0.58 -1.47
N LYS A 9 -16.93 0.22 -2.51
CA LYS A 9 -17.46 -0.29 -3.78
C LYS A 9 -16.57 -1.37 -4.39
N GLU A 10 -15.25 -1.19 -4.33
CA GLU A 10 -14.26 -2.14 -4.84
C GLU A 10 -14.31 -3.49 -4.13
N ASP A 11 -14.44 -3.48 -2.79
CA ASP A 11 -14.56 -4.72 -2.00
C ASP A 11 -15.82 -5.49 -2.41
N LEU A 12 -16.93 -4.79 -2.65
CA LEU A 12 -18.19 -5.38 -3.09
C LEU A 12 -18.09 -5.95 -4.51
N ARG A 13 -17.37 -5.27 -5.41
CA ARG A 13 -17.08 -5.78 -6.75
C ARG A 13 -16.23 -7.05 -6.68
N LYS A 14 -15.18 -7.05 -5.86
CA LYS A 14 -14.32 -8.23 -5.65
C LYS A 14 -15.14 -9.39 -5.09
N LEU A 15 -15.97 -9.14 -4.07
CA LEU A 15 -16.86 -10.16 -3.51
C LEU A 15 -17.79 -10.76 -4.57
N ALA A 16 -18.43 -9.91 -5.38
CA ALA A 16 -19.30 -10.38 -6.45
C ALA A 16 -18.54 -11.20 -7.50
N TRP A 17 -17.31 -10.79 -7.85
CA TRP A 17 -16.44 -11.54 -8.76
C TRP A 17 -16.04 -12.92 -8.20
N GLU A 18 -15.70 -13.02 -6.91
CA GLU A 18 -15.42 -14.30 -6.22
C GLU A 18 -16.65 -15.23 -6.20
N MET A 19 -17.86 -14.66 -6.18
CA MET A 19 -19.11 -15.43 -6.33
C MET A 19 -19.37 -15.87 -7.78
N GLY A 20 -18.57 -15.41 -8.75
CA GLY A 20 -18.76 -15.63 -10.18
C GLY A 20 -19.84 -14.73 -10.79
N LEU A 21 -20.16 -13.61 -10.15
CA LEU A 21 -21.09 -12.60 -10.67
C LEU A 21 -20.31 -11.58 -11.50
N SER A 22 -20.83 -11.24 -12.68
CA SER A 22 -20.26 -10.16 -13.50
C SER A 22 -20.79 -8.82 -13.03
N VAL A 23 -19.89 -7.93 -12.58
CA VAL A 23 -20.23 -6.60 -12.07
C VAL A 23 -19.47 -5.54 -12.86
N GLY A 24 -20.18 -4.83 -13.73
CA GLY A 24 -19.68 -3.66 -14.44
C GLY A 24 -19.26 -2.51 -13.51
N GLU A 25 -18.38 -1.65 -14.01
CA GLU A 25 -17.79 -0.54 -13.25
C GLU A 25 -18.84 0.52 -12.85
N ASP A 26 -19.86 0.68 -13.69
CA ASP A 26 -20.90 1.70 -13.55
C ASP A 26 -22.02 1.33 -12.57
N LEU A 27 -22.09 0.06 -12.14
CA LEU A 27 -23.12 -0.40 -11.20
C LEU A 27 -23.04 0.37 -9.88
N ARG A 28 -24.19 0.78 -9.33
CA ARG A 28 -24.23 1.48 -8.04
C ARG A 28 -23.98 0.48 -6.92
N ILE A 29 -23.48 0.96 -5.79
CA ILE A 29 -23.24 0.14 -4.58
C ILE A 29 -24.49 -0.66 -4.20
N LEU A 30 -25.68 -0.04 -4.29
CA LEU A 30 -26.95 -0.71 -4.00
C LEU A 30 -27.22 -1.86 -4.97
N ASP A 31 -27.02 -1.65 -6.27
CA ASP A 31 -27.27 -2.67 -7.29
C ASP A 31 -26.33 -3.88 -7.08
N ILE A 32 -25.06 -3.64 -6.72
CA ILE A 32 -24.09 -4.69 -6.41
C ILE A 32 -24.52 -5.49 -5.18
N LYS A 33 -24.96 -4.81 -4.11
CA LYS A 33 -25.46 -5.48 -2.90
C LYS A 33 -26.68 -6.35 -3.20
N HIS A 34 -27.60 -5.84 -4.03
CA HIS A 34 -28.76 -6.61 -4.46
C HIS A 34 -28.35 -7.85 -5.27
N LEU A 35 -27.41 -7.75 -6.19
CA LEU A 35 -26.90 -8.90 -6.96
C LEU A 35 -26.29 -9.98 -6.08
N ILE A 36 -25.48 -9.59 -5.09
CA ILE A 36 -24.85 -10.51 -4.13
C ILE A 36 -25.92 -11.26 -3.35
N VAL A 37 -26.89 -10.53 -2.79
CA VAL A 37 -27.93 -11.09 -1.92
C VAL A 37 -28.91 -11.98 -2.67
N ASN A 38 -29.24 -11.62 -3.91
CA ASN A 38 -30.18 -12.38 -4.74
C ASN A 38 -29.51 -13.54 -5.49
N SER A 39 -28.21 -13.76 -5.30
CA SER A 39 -27.49 -14.89 -5.90
C SER A 39 -27.90 -16.20 -5.22
N GLU A 40 -28.08 -17.26 -6.02
CA GLU A 40 -28.30 -18.62 -5.50
C GLU A 40 -27.14 -19.13 -4.63
N LYS A 41 -25.95 -18.52 -4.79
CA LYS A 41 -24.75 -18.83 -4.00
C LYS A 41 -24.66 -18.01 -2.71
N TYR A 42 -25.67 -17.20 -2.37
CA TYR A 42 -25.64 -16.39 -1.16
C TYR A 42 -25.85 -17.27 0.08
N GLU A 43 -24.79 -17.44 0.85
CA GLU A 43 -24.81 -18.04 2.19
C GLU A 43 -24.19 -17.05 3.16
N GLU A 44 -25.00 -16.49 4.08
CA GLU A 44 -24.62 -15.28 4.82
C GLU A 44 -23.33 -15.44 5.62
N ALA A 45 -23.06 -16.61 6.22
CA ALA A 45 -21.84 -16.79 7.01
C ALA A 45 -20.60 -16.84 6.11
N SER A 46 -20.62 -17.61 5.02
CA SER A 46 -19.52 -17.65 4.06
C SER A 46 -19.27 -16.31 3.41
N ILE A 47 -20.32 -15.61 2.97
CA ILE A 47 -20.17 -14.30 2.32
C ILE A 47 -19.64 -13.25 3.30
N LYS A 48 -20.06 -13.29 4.57
CA LYS A 48 -19.51 -12.41 5.60
C LYS A 48 -18.02 -12.67 5.86
N ASN A 49 -17.62 -13.94 5.94
CA ASN A 49 -16.21 -14.31 6.14
C ASN A 49 -15.36 -13.88 4.94
N LEU A 50 -15.81 -14.20 3.72
CA LEU A 50 -15.14 -13.81 2.49
C LEU A 50 -15.00 -12.28 2.37
N PHE A 51 -16.06 -11.53 2.67
CA PHE A 51 -16.03 -10.07 2.63
C PHE A 51 -15.09 -9.47 3.68
N THR A 52 -15.02 -10.09 4.86
CA THR A 52 -14.10 -9.67 5.91
C THR A 52 -12.65 -9.85 5.44
N ASN A 53 -12.32 -11.01 4.89
CA ASN A 53 -10.98 -11.30 4.34
C ASN A 53 -10.60 -10.31 3.23
N ILE A 54 -11.52 -10.01 2.30
CA ILE A 54 -11.29 -9.02 1.23
C ILE A 54 -10.93 -7.63 1.81
N ILE A 55 -11.65 -7.20 2.85
CA ILE A 55 -11.39 -5.91 3.50
C ILE A 55 -10.03 -5.94 4.21
N GLU A 56 -9.73 -7.02 4.92
CA GLU A 56 -8.46 -7.19 5.64
C GLU A 56 -7.27 -7.21 4.68
N GLU A 57 -7.32 -7.98 3.60
CA GLU A 57 -6.29 -8.01 2.55
C GLU A 57 -6.00 -6.61 1.99
N ARG A 58 -7.04 -5.81 1.73
CA ARG A 58 -6.87 -4.43 1.25
C ARG A 58 -6.17 -3.57 2.28
N LEU A 59 -6.57 -3.66 3.56
CA LEU A 59 -5.96 -2.88 4.63
C LEU A 59 -4.51 -3.30 4.88
N GLU A 60 -4.22 -4.59 4.83
CA GLU A 60 -2.87 -5.13 4.94
C GLU A 60 -1.98 -4.66 3.79
N LYS A 61 -2.49 -4.68 2.56
CA LYS A 61 -1.76 -4.14 1.41
C LYS A 61 -1.43 -2.66 1.59
N ILE A 62 -2.39 -1.83 2.00
CA ILE A 62 -2.15 -0.40 2.26
C ILE A 62 -1.05 -0.23 3.31
N LYS A 63 -1.13 -0.97 4.41
CA LYS A 63 -0.13 -0.91 5.48
C LYS A 63 1.26 -1.32 4.99
N ASN A 64 1.35 -2.38 4.18
CA ASN A 64 2.62 -2.85 3.63
C ASN A 64 3.21 -1.83 2.63
N ASP A 65 2.37 -1.22 1.79
CA ASP A 65 2.79 -0.19 0.85
C ASP A 65 3.30 1.07 1.60
N GLU A 66 2.61 1.49 2.67
CA GLU A 66 3.06 2.58 3.54
C GLU A 66 4.40 2.26 4.23
N GLN A 67 4.55 1.03 4.74
CA GLN A 67 5.80 0.60 5.37
C GLN A 67 6.96 0.54 4.36
N ALA A 68 6.71 0.07 3.14
CA ALA A 68 7.69 0.04 2.07
C ALA A 68 8.15 1.45 1.68
N ALA A 69 7.20 2.37 1.51
CA ALA A 69 7.50 3.78 1.20
C ALA A 69 8.30 4.46 2.31
N GLU A 70 7.99 4.19 3.58
CA GLU A 70 8.76 4.72 4.73
C GLU A 70 10.19 4.16 4.77
N GLN A 71 10.37 2.86 4.51
CA GLN A 71 11.70 2.26 4.44
C GLN A 71 12.53 2.82 3.29
N GLU A 72 11.91 3.06 2.14
CA GLU A 72 12.59 3.65 0.98
C GLU A 72 13.05 5.08 1.29
N ARG A 73 12.19 5.89 1.93
CA ARG A 73 12.55 7.24 2.39
C ARG A 73 13.74 7.23 3.36
N LYS A 74 13.73 6.35 4.35
CA LYS A 74 14.84 6.22 5.32
C LYS A 74 16.14 5.81 4.64
N LYS A 75 16.09 4.89 3.68
CA LYS A 75 17.27 4.48 2.92
C LYS A 75 17.82 5.61 2.07
N ALA A 76 16.94 6.38 1.42
CA ALA A 76 17.35 7.55 0.64
C ALA A 76 18.00 8.63 1.53
N GLU A 77 17.41 8.93 2.68
CA GLU A 77 17.96 9.88 3.65
C GLU A 77 19.32 9.43 4.20
N GLN A 78 19.45 8.14 4.55
CA GLN A 78 20.72 7.58 4.99
C GLN A 78 21.80 7.63 3.91
N ALA A 79 21.44 7.34 2.66
CA ALA A 79 22.37 7.41 1.53
C ALA A 79 22.84 8.84 1.29
N GLU A 80 21.93 9.82 1.35
CA GLU A 80 22.27 11.25 1.21
C GLU A 80 23.18 11.72 2.36
N GLU A 81 22.90 11.32 3.60
CA GLU A 81 23.74 11.67 4.76
C GLU A 81 25.14 11.06 4.64
N GLU A 82 25.25 9.81 4.20
CA GLU A 82 26.54 9.14 3.99
C GLU A 82 27.35 9.81 2.87
N GLU A 83 26.70 10.20 1.77
CA GLU A 83 27.34 10.93 0.67
C GLU A 83 27.85 12.30 1.13
N ARG A 84 27.04 13.04 1.91
CA ARG A 84 27.46 14.32 2.50
C ARG A 84 28.67 14.15 3.41
N LYS A 85 28.68 13.15 4.28
CA LYS A 85 29.82 12.87 5.17
C LYS A 85 31.09 12.53 4.39
N LYS A 86 30.98 11.73 3.32
CA LYS A 86 32.12 11.40 2.45
C LYS A 86 32.65 12.63 1.73
N ALA A 87 31.77 13.47 1.21
CA ALA A 87 32.16 14.72 0.54
C ALA A 87 32.86 15.69 1.51
N GLU A 88 32.35 15.84 2.72
CA GLU A 88 32.95 16.68 3.76
C GLU A 88 34.34 16.16 4.15
N GLN A 89 34.48 14.86 4.41
CA GLN A 89 35.77 14.24 4.73
C GLN A 89 36.79 14.39 3.58
N ALA A 90 36.35 14.24 2.33
CA ALA A 90 37.22 14.43 1.16
C ALA A 90 37.70 15.88 1.06
N ALA A 91 36.81 16.86 1.25
CA ALA A 91 37.15 18.28 1.21
C ALA A 91 38.13 18.66 2.34
N ASP A 92 37.96 18.12 3.55
CA ASP A 92 38.87 18.36 4.66
C ASP A 92 40.26 17.77 4.43
N LEU A 93 40.34 16.56 3.85
CA LEU A 93 41.62 15.95 3.47
C LEU A 93 42.32 16.75 2.38
N GLU A 94 41.58 17.28 1.41
CA GLU A 94 42.14 18.12 0.35
C GLU A 94 42.69 19.44 0.90
N ARG A 95 41.96 20.10 1.80
CA ARG A 95 42.44 21.31 2.50
C ARG A 95 43.73 21.06 3.27
N ARG A 96 43.79 19.99 4.06
CA ARG A 96 45.01 19.63 4.82
C ARG A 96 46.20 19.34 3.92
N LYS A 97 45.99 18.70 2.77
CA LYS A 97 47.05 18.47 1.79
C LYS A 97 47.55 19.79 1.19
N ALA A 98 46.63 20.65 0.76
CA ALA A 98 46.98 21.96 0.21
C ALA A 98 47.73 22.85 1.21
N GLU A 99 47.38 22.79 2.49
CA GLU A 99 48.12 23.49 3.56
C GLU A 99 49.55 22.95 3.72
N MET A 100 49.74 21.62 3.75
CA MET A 100 51.08 21.02 3.85
C MET A 100 51.95 21.28 2.61
N ASP A 101 51.36 21.33 1.41
CA ASP A 101 52.08 21.63 0.17
C ASP A 101 52.55 23.09 0.07
N PHE A 102 51.96 24.00 0.85
CA PHE A 102 52.35 25.43 0.89
C PHE A 102 53.49 25.72 1.89
N GLU A 103 53.75 24.81 2.83
CA GLU A 103 54.81 24.95 3.85
C GLU A 103 56.19 24.36 3.43
N LEU A 104 56.32 23.86 2.19
CA LEU A 104 57.54 23.25 1.59
C LEU A 104 58.18 24.15 0.52
#